data_AF-A0A7V0SCA9-F1
#
_entry.id   AF-A0A7V0SCA9-F1
#
_cell.length_a   1.000
_cell.length_b   1.000
_cell.length_c   1.000
_cell.angle_alpha   90.00
_cell.angle_beta   90.00
_cell.angle_gamma   90.00
#
_symmetry.space_group_name_H-M   'P 1'
#
loop_
_entity.id
_entity.type
_entity.pdbx_description
1 polymer ?
#
loop_
_entity_poly.entity_id
_entity_poly.type
_entity_poly.pdbx_seq_one_letter_code
_entity_poly.pdbx_strand_id
1 'polypeptide(L)'
;MKREPFSYNGKTVLLTGASGGLGSSMARTLSGEGARLILSSRSMAALEELIQSLPRPETARALTADLSQPGEAERLAKEAEALWGRVDVVFNNAGLGYFADIEEASEEKIRWLFEVNTFAPLLIIKALLPGMVGRGGGRVVNIVSCAGRVPIPTNGVYGGSKSALAVMANTMRLELEQRGVDVINIYPGTVDTSFEENAFREKGIDRLCPMDHCGKPRDEIAAKILDASRGPAGEVFLDRKGRWMSVKALLMPRSVDRQMLPLLRRVEEYRRKGKPADRRRWRLWQVESSIACNLRCIMCPWEEYRRGAPEKGMLSAEAWSVLKPHLPEVAAVDLSGGGEALMNPYLPEWVADAKAAGCEVGLLTNGTLMDRETSSKLVDAGIDWIAVSIDGATKEVFEEIRRGASFEKVTGNVRGLAALKVKERPKIYVNFVMMPMNVHQLTDLVELCADLGVDQINFKQCDVIRGDSGSGFGLFSADRNREIRKYEKLVARARRAAKRRGVAMEAFRFVPDEQPVCGQDPRDSLFIRFDGKVSPCVSLAYGGPTEWMGKAETMPSVHYGAVPGEDIMALWETEACRRYRTRFQEREEAYNKALSSADYERNLSNLERALREAREAMPPALEGCRICHYLYGV
;
A
#
# COMPACT_ATOMS: atom_id res chain seq x y z
N MET A 1 -6.87 20.64 48.13
CA MET A 1 -8.21 20.28 47.64
C MET A 1 -8.06 19.38 46.42
N LYS A 2 -8.67 18.19 46.38
CA LYS A 2 -8.74 17.38 45.15
C LYS A 2 -9.64 18.14 44.17
N ARG A 3 -9.11 18.59 43.02
CA ARG A 3 -9.95 19.16 41.94
C ARG A 3 -10.93 18.07 41.49
N GLU A 4 -12.20 18.42 41.32
CA GLU A 4 -13.16 17.53 40.67
C GLU A 4 -12.69 17.20 39.25
N PRO A 5 -12.90 15.96 38.77
CA PRO A 5 -12.48 15.55 37.43
C PRO A 5 -13.20 16.40 36.36
N PHE A 6 -12.48 16.82 35.34
CA PHE A 6 -13.02 17.65 34.27
C PHE A 6 -14.17 16.94 33.54
N SER A 7 -15.29 17.64 33.38
CA SER A 7 -16.47 17.13 32.66
C SER A 7 -16.55 17.67 31.24
N TYR A 8 -16.80 16.78 30.28
CA TYR A 8 -17.00 17.13 28.86
C TYR A 8 -18.45 17.54 28.54
N ASN A 9 -19.40 17.33 29.47
CA ASN A 9 -20.80 17.67 29.24
C ASN A 9 -20.97 19.16 28.94
N GLY A 10 -21.56 19.48 27.79
CA GLY A 10 -21.78 20.85 27.34
C GLY A 10 -20.53 21.60 26.88
N LYS A 11 -19.35 20.96 26.84
CA LYS A 11 -18.10 21.56 26.33
C LYS A 11 -18.03 21.47 24.81
N THR A 12 -17.51 22.51 24.18
CA THR A 12 -17.15 22.46 22.75
C THR A 12 -15.75 21.85 22.58
N VAL A 13 -15.64 20.77 21.83
CA VAL A 13 -14.41 20.03 21.61
C VAL A 13 -14.03 20.02 20.13
N LEU A 14 -12.87 20.57 19.78
CA LEU A 14 -12.24 20.39 18.48
C LEU A 14 -11.38 19.13 18.51
N LEU A 15 -11.66 18.16 17.64
CA LEU A 15 -10.89 16.94 17.50
C LEU A 15 -10.31 16.82 16.09
N THR A 16 -8.98 16.90 15.98
CA THR A 16 -8.27 16.70 14.70
C THR A 16 -7.98 15.23 14.46
N GLY A 17 -7.93 14.81 13.20
CA GLY A 17 -7.77 13.38 12.84
C GLY A 17 -8.96 12.52 13.28
N ALA A 18 -10.16 13.12 13.33
CA ALA A 18 -11.36 12.50 13.89
C ALA A 18 -11.82 11.23 13.16
N SER A 19 -11.61 11.14 11.85
CA SER A 19 -11.98 9.94 11.06
C SER A 19 -11.00 8.76 11.22
N GLY A 20 -9.85 8.97 11.88
CA GLY A 20 -8.88 7.91 12.16
C GLY A 20 -9.36 6.91 13.23
N GLY A 21 -8.67 5.78 13.38
CA GLY A 21 -9.06 4.73 14.33
C GLY A 21 -9.22 5.21 15.78
N LEU A 22 -8.23 5.96 16.29
CA LEU A 22 -8.28 6.50 17.65
C LEU A 22 -9.25 7.69 17.77
N GLY A 23 -9.23 8.60 16.79
CA GLY A 23 -10.09 9.78 16.75
C GLY A 23 -11.58 9.42 16.75
N SER A 24 -11.98 8.44 15.95
CA SER A 24 -13.40 8.06 15.83
C SER A 24 -13.93 7.43 17.13
N SER A 25 -13.09 6.67 17.83
CA SER A 25 -13.44 6.10 19.14
C SER A 25 -13.59 7.19 20.22
N MET A 26 -12.67 8.16 20.26
CA MET A 26 -12.79 9.32 21.14
C MET A 26 -14.04 10.15 20.82
N ALA A 27 -14.35 10.37 19.53
CA ALA A 27 -15.53 11.11 19.10
C ALA A 27 -16.84 10.45 19.60
N ARG A 28 -16.96 9.12 19.49
CA ARG A 28 -18.13 8.38 19.99
C ARG A 28 -18.30 8.56 21.50
N THR A 29 -17.21 8.42 22.25
CA THR A 29 -17.23 8.54 23.72
C THR A 29 -17.57 9.97 24.15
N LEU A 30 -16.91 10.98 23.58
CA LEU A 30 -17.17 12.38 23.89
C LEU A 30 -18.61 12.81 23.53
N SER A 31 -19.14 12.32 22.40
CA SER A 31 -20.54 12.56 22.01
C SER A 31 -21.52 11.94 23.02
N GLY A 32 -21.27 10.70 23.47
CA GLY A 32 -22.05 10.04 24.52
C GLY A 32 -22.02 10.77 25.87
N GLU A 33 -20.92 11.45 26.19
CA GLU A 33 -20.76 12.27 27.40
C GLU A 33 -21.38 13.68 27.29
N GLY A 34 -22.00 14.01 26.15
CA GLY A 34 -22.70 15.28 25.95
C GLY A 34 -21.82 16.45 25.50
N ALA A 35 -20.64 16.17 24.95
CA ALA A 35 -19.83 17.21 24.29
C ALA A 35 -20.47 17.68 22.97
N ARG A 36 -20.17 18.93 22.59
CA ARG A 36 -20.41 19.44 21.24
C ARG A 36 -19.13 19.26 20.43
N LEU A 37 -19.19 18.50 19.34
CA LEU A 37 -18.01 18.05 18.63
C LEU A 37 -17.78 18.79 17.32
N ILE A 38 -16.59 19.34 17.16
CA ILE A 38 -16.08 19.83 15.89
C ILE A 38 -15.05 18.81 15.42
N LEU A 39 -15.43 18.01 14.42
CA LEU A 39 -14.64 16.90 13.93
C LEU A 39 -13.89 17.30 12.67
N SER A 40 -12.56 17.14 12.68
CA SER A 40 -11.73 17.51 11.55
C SER A 40 -10.89 16.37 11.00
N SER A 41 -10.89 16.24 9.67
CA SER A 41 -10.04 15.35 8.88
C SER A 41 -10.04 15.81 7.42
N ARG A 42 -9.28 15.13 6.55
CA ARG A 42 -9.23 15.45 5.11
C ARG A 42 -10.49 15.05 4.33
N SER A 43 -11.23 14.05 4.80
CA SER A 43 -12.35 13.47 4.05
C SER A 43 -13.69 13.90 4.65
N MET A 44 -14.45 14.72 3.92
CA MET A 44 -15.81 15.10 4.32
C MET A 44 -16.70 13.86 4.48
N ALA A 45 -16.66 12.95 3.49
CA ALA A 45 -17.48 11.74 3.51
C ALA A 45 -17.23 10.88 4.75
N ALA A 46 -15.96 10.70 5.17
CA ALA A 46 -15.64 9.94 6.37
C ALA A 46 -16.09 10.65 7.67
N LEU A 47 -16.09 11.99 7.69
CA LEU A 47 -16.60 12.77 8.81
C LEU A 47 -18.12 12.68 8.90
N GLU A 48 -18.83 12.75 7.78
CA GLU A 48 -20.29 12.60 7.73
C GLU A 48 -20.72 11.21 8.19
N GLU A 49 -20.04 10.16 7.71
CA GLU A 49 -20.26 8.78 8.18
C GLU A 49 -20.01 8.65 9.68
N LEU A 50 -18.91 9.23 10.19
CA LEU A 50 -18.62 9.25 11.62
C LEU A 50 -19.74 9.95 12.39
N ILE A 51 -20.15 11.15 11.97
CA ILE A 51 -21.22 11.94 12.61
C ILE A 51 -22.50 11.13 12.71
N GLN A 52 -22.95 10.52 11.60
CA GLN A 52 -24.17 9.71 11.57
C GLN A 52 -24.14 8.53 12.55
N SER A 53 -22.95 8.03 12.88
CA SER A 53 -22.75 6.91 13.78
C SER A 53 -22.55 7.32 15.26
N LEU A 54 -22.56 8.62 15.58
CA LEU A 54 -22.39 9.09 16.96
C LEU A 54 -23.67 8.90 17.79
N PRO A 55 -23.58 8.78 19.12
CA PRO A 55 -24.75 8.79 20.01
C PRO A 55 -25.59 10.06 19.92
N ARG A 56 -24.96 11.21 19.65
CA ARG A 56 -25.58 12.54 19.51
C ARG A 56 -25.09 13.23 18.23
N PRO A 57 -25.56 12.82 17.05
CA PRO A 57 -25.11 13.39 15.76
C PRO A 57 -25.43 14.89 15.64
N GLU A 58 -26.53 15.35 16.24
CA GLU A 58 -27.01 16.73 16.19
C GLU A 58 -26.06 17.74 16.85
N THR A 59 -25.24 17.28 17.81
CA THR A 59 -24.23 18.10 18.49
C THR A 59 -22.84 18.01 17.85
N ALA A 60 -22.72 17.40 16.66
CA ALA A 60 -21.47 17.30 15.93
C ALA A 60 -21.49 18.11 14.61
N ARG A 61 -20.35 18.70 14.25
CA ARG A 61 -20.12 19.42 12.99
C ARG A 61 -18.80 18.97 12.38
N ALA A 62 -18.75 18.88 11.06
CA ALA A 62 -17.55 18.52 10.31
C ALA A 62 -16.86 19.78 9.79
N LEU A 63 -15.53 19.86 9.94
CA LEU A 63 -14.68 20.83 9.26
C LEU A 63 -13.52 20.10 8.59
N THR A 64 -13.49 20.10 7.27
CA THR A 64 -12.36 19.53 6.54
C THR A 64 -11.14 20.44 6.64
N ALA A 65 -9.99 19.85 6.93
CA ALA A 65 -8.71 20.54 6.89
C ALA A 65 -7.60 19.56 6.51
N ASP A 66 -6.70 20.02 5.65
CA ASP A 66 -5.44 19.33 5.41
C ASP A 66 -4.31 20.01 6.18
N LEU A 67 -3.97 19.45 7.34
CA LEU A 67 -3.02 20.03 8.28
C LEU A 67 -1.57 20.02 7.79
N SER A 68 -1.28 19.45 6.62
CA SER A 68 0.01 19.66 5.97
C SER A 68 0.08 20.96 5.18
N GLN A 69 -1.03 21.68 4.98
CA GLN A 69 -1.03 22.90 4.19
C GLN A 69 -0.89 24.15 5.09
N PRO A 70 -0.11 25.18 4.70
CA PRO A 70 0.02 26.42 5.44
C PRO A 70 -1.33 27.11 5.58
N GLY A 71 -1.57 27.72 6.74
CA GLY A 71 -2.80 28.46 7.00
C GLY A 71 -4.02 27.60 7.33
N GLU A 72 -4.09 26.32 6.91
CA GLU A 72 -5.21 25.42 7.21
C GLU A 72 -5.43 25.23 8.71
N ALA A 73 -4.35 25.13 9.49
CA ALA A 73 -4.40 25.03 10.94
C ALA A 73 -5.08 26.24 11.61
N GLU A 74 -4.75 27.45 11.14
CA GLU A 74 -5.35 28.70 11.63
C GLU A 74 -6.80 28.85 11.16
N ARG A 75 -7.07 28.55 9.88
CA ARG A 75 -8.43 28.55 9.31
C ARG A 75 -9.34 27.62 10.09
N LEU A 76 -8.90 26.37 10.31
CA LEU A 76 -9.65 25.37 11.08
C LEU A 76 -9.99 25.88 12.47
N ALA A 77 -9.01 26.47 13.18
CA ALA A 77 -9.23 27.00 14.52
C ALA A 77 -10.27 28.13 14.54
N LYS A 78 -10.17 29.09 13.61
CA LYS A 78 -11.11 30.22 13.50
C LYS A 78 -12.52 29.76 13.15
N GLU A 79 -12.66 28.86 12.18
CA GLU A 79 -13.96 28.31 11.79
C GLU A 79 -14.57 27.47 12.92
N ALA A 80 -13.75 26.69 13.64
CA ALA A 80 -14.19 25.93 14.79
C ALA A 80 -14.74 26.85 15.90
N GLU A 81 -14.04 27.96 16.18
CA GLU A 81 -14.52 28.95 17.15
C GLU A 81 -15.81 29.65 16.69
N ALA A 82 -15.94 29.95 15.40
CA ALA A 82 -17.13 30.60 14.84
C ALA A 82 -18.41 29.73 14.92
N LEU A 83 -18.31 28.39 14.83
CA LEU A 83 -19.48 27.51 14.82
C LEU A 83 -20.36 27.62 16.08
N TRP A 84 -19.73 27.74 17.25
CA TRP A 84 -20.42 27.80 18.54
C TRP A 84 -19.93 28.93 19.45
N GLY A 85 -19.19 29.89 18.88
CA GLY A 85 -18.62 31.05 19.57
C GLY A 85 -17.52 30.73 20.58
N ARG A 86 -17.07 29.46 20.66
CA ARG A 86 -16.04 29.00 21.59
C ARG A 86 -15.53 27.60 21.22
N VAL A 87 -14.27 27.32 21.54
CA VAL A 87 -13.71 25.96 21.62
C VAL A 87 -13.11 25.77 23.01
N ASP A 88 -13.71 24.94 23.85
CA ASP A 88 -13.26 24.71 25.23
C ASP A 88 -12.07 23.76 25.32
N VAL A 89 -12.07 22.74 24.46
CA VAL A 89 -11.06 21.70 24.44
C VAL A 89 -10.58 21.49 23.01
N VAL A 90 -9.28 21.39 22.81
CA VAL A 90 -8.70 20.93 21.54
C VAL A 90 -7.91 19.64 21.77
N PHE A 91 -8.24 18.62 20.99
CA PHE A 91 -7.46 17.38 20.87
C PHE A 91 -6.65 17.45 19.58
N ASN A 92 -5.36 17.74 19.72
CA ASN A 92 -4.38 17.63 18.66
C ASN A 92 -4.00 16.15 18.49
N ASN A 93 -4.89 15.41 17.81
CA ASN A 93 -4.79 13.97 17.58
C ASN A 93 -4.34 13.61 16.15
N ALA A 94 -4.55 14.49 15.17
CA ALA A 94 -4.01 14.30 13.83
C ALA A 94 -2.49 14.07 13.88
N GLY A 95 -2.02 13.08 13.12
CA GLY A 95 -0.60 12.79 13.02
C GLY A 95 -0.28 11.74 11.98
N LEU A 96 0.98 11.71 11.58
CA LEU A 96 1.55 10.75 10.64
C LEU A 96 2.73 10.03 11.30
N GLY A 97 2.90 8.75 10.98
CA GLY A 97 4.09 7.99 11.28
C GLY A 97 5.10 8.10 10.14
N TYR A 98 6.37 7.88 10.44
CA TYR A 98 7.41 7.79 9.42
C TYR A 98 8.50 6.83 9.89
N PHE A 99 8.67 5.73 9.14
CA PHE A 99 9.73 4.75 9.38
C PHE A 99 10.79 4.86 8.29
N ALA A 100 11.93 5.43 8.65
CA ALA A 100 13.09 5.58 7.78
C ALA A 100 14.36 5.78 8.61
N ASP A 101 15.49 5.34 8.08
CA ASP A 101 16.78 5.83 8.56
C ASP A 101 17.00 7.27 8.11
N ILE A 102 17.83 8.00 8.85
CA ILE A 102 18.07 9.42 8.54
C ILE A 102 18.69 9.63 7.16
N GLU A 103 19.45 8.64 6.66
CA GLU A 103 20.06 8.67 5.33
C GLU A 103 19.07 8.41 4.19
N GLU A 104 17.98 7.69 4.48
CA GLU A 104 16.96 7.32 3.50
C GLU A 104 15.76 8.28 3.52
N ALA A 105 15.57 8.99 4.64
CA ALA A 105 14.41 9.84 4.84
C ALA A 105 14.39 11.02 3.88
N SER A 106 13.43 11.06 2.94
CA SER A 106 13.30 12.18 2.01
C SER A 106 12.99 13.50 2.72
N GLU A 107 13.60 14.59 2.27
CA GLU A 107 13.37 15.93 2.84
C GLU A 107 11.89 16.33 2.82
N GLU A 108 11.19 16.03 1.72
CA GLU A 108 9.77 16.30 1.56
C GLU A 108 8.94 15.65 2.69
N LYS A 109 9.13 14.34 2.93
CA LYS A 109 8.41 13.61 3.98
C LYS A 109 8.80 14.08 5.37
N ILE A 110 10.07 14.45 5.59
CA ILE A 110 10.52 15.07 6.85
C ILE A 110 9.73 16.36 7.10
N ARG A 111 9.67 17.27 6.12
CA ARG A 111 8.96 18.56 6.25
C ARG A 111 7.47 18.36 6.43
N TRP A 112 6.85 17.49 5.65
CA TRP A 112 5.43 17.14 5.76
C TRP A 112 5.11 16.64 7.17
N LEU A 113 5.90 15.69 7.66
CA LEU A 113 5.72 15.11 8.98
C LEU A 113 5.77 16.17 10.07
N PHE A 114 6.73 17.10 10.03
CA PHE A 114 6.82 18.20 10.98
C PHE A 114 5.65 19.19 10.86
N GLU A 115 5.15 19.44 9.66
CA GLU A 115 3.95 20.26 9.47
C GLU A 115 2.76 19.69 10.26
N VAL A 116 2.45 18.42 10.02
CA VAL A 116 1.25 17.79 10.59
C VAL A 116 1.44 17.51 12.08
N ASN A 117 2.58 16.97 12.49
CA ASN A 117 2.80 16.51 13.87
C ASN A 117 3.20 17.64 14.82
N THR A 118 3.73 18.75 14.32
CA THR A 118 4.34 19.81 15.14
C THR A 118 3.71 21.17 14.86
N PHE A 119 3.84 21.70 13.64
CA PHE A 119 3.43 23.08 13.35
C PHE A 119 1.92 23.26 13.41
N ALA A 120 1.13 22.36 12.82
CA ALA A 120 -0.33 22.46 12.84
C ALA A 120 -0.91 22.48 14.27
N PRO A 121 -0.55 21.57 15.20
CA PRO A 121 -0.96 21.67 16.60
C PRO A 121 -0.63 23.02 17.25
N LEU A 122 0.58 23.54 17.02
CA LEU A 122 1.01 24.84 17.59
C LEU A 122 0.18 26.00 17.04
N LEU A 123 -0.07 26.01 15.74
CA LEU A 123 -0.84 27.06 15.08
C LEU A 123 -2.32 27.01 15.47
N ILE A 124 -2.89 25.82 15.65
CA ILE A 124 -4.25 25.65 16.20
C ILE A 124 -4.30 26.21 17.62
N ILE A 125 -3.35 25.84 18.48
CA ILE A 125 -3.28 26.36 19.86
C ILE A 125 -3.19 27.87 19.84
N LYS A 126 -2.24 28.44 19.07
CA LYS A 126 -2.03 29.88 18.94
C LYS A 126 -3.32 30.62 18.53
N ALA A 127 -4.07 30.06 17.58
CA ALA A 127 -5.29 30.67 17.08
C ALA A 127 -6.45 30.62 18.10
N LEU A 128 -6.59 29.52 18.85
CA LEU A 128 -7.65 29.38 19.86
C LEU A 128 -7.34 30.10 21.17
N LEU A 129 -6.06 30.36 21.45
CA LEU A 129 -5.59 30.85 22.74
C LEU A 129 -6.24 32.16 23.22
N PRO A 130 -6.43 33.19 22.36
CA PRO A 130 -7.08 34.43 22.78
C PRO A 130 -8.48 34.19 23.35
N GLY A 131 -9.28 33.34 22.68
CA GLY A 131 -10.61 32.95 23.16
C GLY A 131 -10.56 32.15 24.45
N MET A 132 -9.60 31.22 24.60
CA MET A 132 -9.41 30.44 25.83
C MET A 132 -9.04 31.33 27.03
N VAL A 133 -8.11 32.25 26.84
CA VAL A 133 -7.64 33.16 27.88
C VAL A 133 -8.70 34.20 28.24
N GLY A 134 -9.41 34.77 27.25
CA GLY A 134 -10.42 35.80 27.47
C GLY A 134 -11.58 35.36 28.39
N ARG A 135 -11.88 34.05 28.41
CA ARG A 135 -12.89 33.46 29.31
C ARG A 135 -12.29 32.75 30.54
N GLY A 136 -10.97 32.85 30.74
CA GLY A 136 -10.25 32.26 31.87
C GLY A 136 -10.29 30.72 31.90
N GLY A 137 -10.41 30.07 30.74
CA GLY A 137 -10.67 28.62 30.69
C GLY A 137 -10.46 27.98 29.32
N GLY A 138 -9.58 26.98 29.28
CA GLY A 138 -9.40 26.12 28.12
C GLY A 138 -8.57 24.88 28.42
N ARG A 139 -8.64 23.87 27.55
CA ARG A 139 -7.84 22.65 27.67
C ARG A 139 -7.25 22.24 26.34
N VAL A 140 -5.93 22.16 26.29
CA VAL A 140 -5.16 21.67 25.14
C VAL A 140 -4.69 20.26 25.44
N VAL A 141 -5.09 19.29 24.62
CA VAL A 141 -4.68 17.89 24.73
C VAL A 141 -3.88 17.52 23.49
N ASN A 142 -2.60 17.24 23.68
CA ASN A 142 -1.70 16.82 22.61
C ASN A 142 -1.49 15.30 22.67
N ILE A 143 -1.73 14.62 21.55
CA ILE A 143 -1.40 13.20 21.41
C ILE A 143 0.03 13.08 20.89
N VAL A 144 0.94 12.81 21.83
CA VAL A 144 2.37 12.67 21.58
C VAL A 144 2.67 11.18 21.31
N SER A 145 3.82 10.67 21.74
CA SER A 145 4.24 9.28 21.62
C SER A 145 5.43 9.04 22.51
N CYS A 146 5.54 7.85 23.09
CA CYS A 146 6.78 7.43 23.78
C CYS A 146 8.01 7.43 22.84
N ALA A 147 7.80 7.30 21.51
CA ALA A 147 8.86 7.45 20.52
C ALA A 147 9.52 8.85 20.53
N GLY A 148 8.83 9.87 21.05
CA GLY A 148 9.41 11.21 21.26
C GLY A 148 10.33 11.32 22.48
N ARG A 149 10.56 10.23 23.22
CA ARG A 149 11.41 10.24 24.44
C ARG A 149 12.43 9.11 24.49
N VAL A 150 12.35 8.15 23.56
CA VAL A 150 13.18 6.94 23.53
C VAL A 150 13.78 6.77 22.14
N PRO A 151 15.08 6.45 22.00
CA PRO A 151 15.72 6.27 20.70
C PRO A 151 15.31 4.93 20.08
N ILE A 152 14.13 4.90 19.45
CA ILE A 152 13.62 3.74 18.74
C ILE A 152 14.21 3.75 17.31
N PRO A 153 14.95 2.70 16.88
CA PRO A 153 15.45 2.59 15.51
C PRO A 153 14.37 2.84 14.46
N THR A 154 14.74 3.45 13.32
CA THR A 154 13.86 3.83 12.19
C THR A 154 12.81 4.91 12.48
N ASN A 155 12.64 5.31 13.74
CA ASN A 155 11.67 6.32 14.17
C ASN A 155 12.32 7.68 14.45
N GLY A 156 13.57 7.92 14.00
CA GLY A 156 14.31 9.13 14.36
C GLY A 156 13.54 10.42 14.00
N VAL A 157 13.06 10.51 12.76
CA VAL A 157 12.30 11.67 12.28
C VAL A 157 10.93 11.78 12.96
N TYR A 158 10.20 10.67 13.05
CA TYR A 158 8.90 10.61 13.75
C TYR A 158 9.00 11.01 15.22
N GLY A 159 9.91 10.36 15.96
CA GLY A 159 10.23 10.67 17.34
C GLY A 159 10.59 12.14 17.51
N GLY A 160 11.49 12.67 16.67
CA GLY A 160 11.87 14.08 16.65
C GLY A 160 10.69 15.04 16.51
N SER A 161 9.75 14.78 15.59
CA SER A 161 8.55 15.62 15.43
C SER A 161 7.69 15.64 16.71
N LYS A 162 7.49 14.48 17.35
CA LYS A 162 6.72 14.38 18.59
C LYS A 162 7.47 14.96 19.79
N SER A 163 8.79 14.85 19.84
CA SER A 163 9.64 15.52 20.85
C SER A 163 9.51 17.04 20.76
N ALA A 164 9.55 17.59 19.55
CA ALA A 164 9.43 19.04 19.32
C ALA A 164 8.10 19.56 19.87
N LEU A 165 6.98 18.93 19.51
CA LEU A 165 5.66 19.29 20.04
C LEU A 165 5.63 19.21 21.58
N ALA A 166 6.16 18.12 22.15
CA ALA A 166 6.15 17.90 23.59
C ALA A 166 6.87 19.00 24.37
N VAL A 167 8.08 19.36 23.94
CA VAL A 167 8.90 20.39 24.60
C VAL A 167 8.19 21.75 24.52
N MET A 168 7.71 22.13 23.35
CA MET A 168 6.99 23.40 23.17
C MET A 168 5.71 23.44 24.02
N ALA A 169 4.94 22.36 24.06
CA ALA A 169 3.73 22.26 24.88
C ALA A 169 4.00 22.29 26.39
N ASN A 170 5.13 21.75 26.84
CA ASN A 170 5.54 21.82 28.25
C ASN A 170 5.89 23.24 28.67
N THR A 171 6.52 24.03 27.80
CA THR A 171 6.75 25.45 28.03
C THR A 171 5.43 26.22 28.07
N MET A 172 4.56 26.01 27.06
CA MET A 172 3.23 26.63 27.03
C MET A 172 2.43 26.33 28.31
N ARG A 173 2.50 25.10 28.86
CA ARG A 173 1.83 24.77 30.12
C ARG A 173 2.17 25.75 31.26
N LEU A 174 3.45 26.12 31.40
CA LEU A 174 3.91 27.03 32.44
C LEU A 174 3.44 28.47 32.16
N GLU A 175 3.50 28.90 30.91
CA GLU A 175 3.07 30.24 30.48
C GLU A 175 1.55 30.44 30.59
N LEU A 176 0.78 29.35 30.54
CA LEU A 176 -0.67 29.37 30.45
C LEU A 176 -1.40 29.09 31.76
N GLU A 177 -0.71 28.54 32.76
CA GLU A 177 -1.30 28.10 34.03
C GLU A 177 -2.06 29.23 34.74
N GLN A 178 -1.44 30.40 34.88
CA GLN A 178 -2.07 31.58 35.52
C GLN A 178 -3.20 32.18 34.68
N ARG A 179 -3.32 31.80 33.41
CA ARG A 179 -4.35 32.27 32.48
C ARG A 179 -5.53 31.30 32.35
N GLY A 180 -5.57 30.25 33.18
CA GLY A 180 -6.67 29.29 33.24
C GLY A 180 -6.71 28.29 32.08
N VAL A 181 -5.61 28.12 31.34
CA VAL A 181 -5.54 27.17 30.22
C VAL A 181 -4.65 25.98 30.60
N ASP A 182 -5.25 24.80 30.69
CA ASP A 182 -4.54 23.56 30.97
C ASP A 182 -3.93 22.99 29.69
N VAL A 183 -2.65 22.61 29.72
CA VAL A 183 -1.97 21.89 28.62
C VAL A 183 -1.58 20.50 29.09
N ILE A 184 -2.04 19.48 28.38
CA ILE A 184 -1.84 18.06 28.70
C ILE A 184 -1.18 17.38 27.51
N ASN A 185 0.03 16.85 27.73
CA ASN A 185 0.72 15.98 26.78
C ASN A 185 0.47 14.53 27.19
N ILE A 186 -0.22 13.79 26.33
CA ILE A 186 -0.49 12.37 26.55
C ILE A 186 0.49 11.56 25.71
N TYR A 187 1.12 10.56 26.34
CA TYR A 187 2.05 9.63 25.73
C TYR A 187 1.40 8.25 25.70
N PRO A 188 0.73 7.89 24.59
CA PRO A 188 0.29 6.52 24.38
C PRO A 188 1.49 5.58 24.20
N GLY A 189 1.30 4.34 24.62
CA GLY A 189 2.16 3.22 24.20
C GLY A 189 1.85 2.82 22.75
N THR A 190 2.21 1.60 22.37
CA THR A 190 1.82 1.05 21.06
C THR A 190 0.30 0.88 20.97
N VAL A 191 -0.31 1.33 19.87
CA VAL A 191 -1.77 1.29 19.64
C VAL A 191 -2.05 0.58 18.32
N ASP A 192 -2.96 -0.40 18.36
CA ASP A 192 -3.44 -1.09 17.15
C ASP A 192 -4.39 -0.15 16.40
N THR A 193 -3.82 0.64 15.49
CA THR A 193 -4.53 1.63 14.69
C THR A 193 -4.06 1.60 13.25
N SER A 194 -4.89 2.14 12.36
CA SER A 194 -4.54 2.46 10.97
C SER A 194 -3.36 3.43 10.82
N PHE A 195 -2.75 3.89 11.92
CA PHE A 195 -1.56 4.74 11.93
C PHE A 195 -0.34 4.04 11.32
N GLU A 196 -0.17 2.73 11.54
CA GLU A 196 0.92 1.95 10.93
C GLU A 196 0.71 1.69 9.43
N GLU A 197 -0.55 1.45 9.04
CA GLU A 197 -0.95 1.26 7.63
C GLU A 197 -0.71 2.53 6.81
N ASN A 198 -0.90 3.72 7.42
CA ASN A 198 -0.77 5.02 6.75
C ASN A 198 0.54 5.76 7.05
N ALA A 199 1.48 5.13 7.77
CA ALA A 199 2.79 5.72 8.02
C ALA A 199 3.58 5.82 6.71
N PHE A 200 4.33 6.92 6.54
CA PHE A 200 5.27 7.03 5.44
C PHE A 200 6.35 5.96 5.57
N ARG A 201 6.71 5.40 4.40
CA ARG A 201 7.83 4.49 4.18
C ARG A 201 8.53 4.91 2.89
N GLU A 202 9.81 4.57 2.76
CA GLU A 202 10.49 4.65 1.47
C GLU A 202 10.18 3.42 0.61
N LYS A 203 10.19 3.60 -0.71
CA LYS A 203 9.94 2.51 -1.67
C LYS A 203 10.99 1.41 -1.47
N GLY A 204 10.54 0.15 -1.48
CA GLY A 204 11.40 -1.01 -1.25
C GLY A 204 11.62 -1.36 0.23
N ILE A 205 11.00 -0.61 1.15
CA ILE A 205 11.20 -0.81 2.59
C ILE A 205 9.89 -0.95 3.38
N ASP A 206 9.13 -1.98 3.03
CA ASP A 206 7.78 -2.20 3.56
C ASP A 206 7.76 -2.70 5.02
N ARG A 207 8.89 -3.19 5.54
CA ARG A 207 9.00 -3.85 6.87
C ARG A 207 10.07 -3.24 7.80
N LEU A 208 10.16 -1.91 7.89
CA LEU A 208 10.99 -1.26 8.93
C LEU A 208 10.29 -1.12 10.28
N CYS A 209 8.97 -1.35 10.37
CA CYS A 209 8.32 -1.39 11.67
C CYS A 209 8.87 -2.62 12.44
N PRO A 210 9.50 -2.42 13.61
CA PRO A 210 10.24 -3.50 14.25
C PRO A 210 9.36 -4.47 15.06
N MET A 211 8.04 -4.35 14.91
CA MET A 211 7.00 -5.14 15.58
C MET A 211 6.08 -5.74 14.52
N ASP A 212 5.91 -7.08 14.51
CA ASP A 212 5.05 -7.78 13.55
C ASP A 212 3.55 -7.53 13.80
N HIS A 213 3.16 -7.28 15.05
CA HIS A 213 1.82 -6.91 15.49
C HIS A 213 1.95 -5.89 16.63
N CYS A 214 1.23 -4.78 16.54
CA CYS A 214 1.41 -3.64 17.41
C CYS A 214 0.11 -3.26 18.12
N GLY A 215 0.18 -3.21 19.45
CA GLY A 215 -0.67 -2.33 20.26
C GLY A 215 -1.93 -2.93 20.85
N LYS A 216 -2.55 -2.12 21.71
CA LYS A 216 -3.83 -2.43 22.37
C LYS A 216 -5.00 -2.02 21.48
N PRO A 217 -6.20 -2.62 21.64
CA PRO A 217 -7.39 -2.21 20.92
C PRO A 217 -7.61 -0.69 21.00
N ARG A 218 -7.88 -0.06 19.86
CA ARG A 218 -8.05 1.40 19.75
C ARG A 218 -9.05 1.99 20.75
N ASP A 219 -10.11 1.27 21.09
CA ASP A 219 -11.15 1.71 22.03
C ASP A 219 -10.63 1.74 23.48
N GLU A 220 -9.77 0.79 23.86
CA GLU A 220 -9.12 0.79 25.18
C GLU A 220 -8.20 2.00 25.33
N ILE A 221 -7.43 2.32 24.29
CA ILE A 221 -6.51 3.46 24.33
C ILE A 221 -7.26 4.78 24.27
N ALA A 222 -8.31 4.90 23.44
CA ALA A 222 -9.16 6.09 23.41
C ALA A 222 -9.77 6.39 24.78
N ALA A 223 -10.30 5.38 25.46
CA ALA A 223 -10.83 5.52 26.82
C ALA A 223 -9.76 6.03 27.81
N LYS A 224 -8.54 5.48 27.74
CA LYS A 224 -7.41 5.91 28.59
C LYS A 224 -6.93 7.32 28.29
N ILE A 225 -6.94 7.73 27.02
CA ILE A 225 -6.63 9.11 26.63
C ILE A 225 -7.65 10.06 27.22
N LEU A 226 -8.95 9.74 27.09
CA LEU A 226 -10.01 10.57 27.64
C LEU A 226 -9.94 10.66 29.17
N ASP A 227 -9.63 9.56 29.86
CA ASP A 227 -9.41 9.56 31.30
C ASP A 227 -8.20 10.43 31.71
N ALA A 228 -7.06 10.24 31.04
CA ALA A 228 -5.87 11.05 31.24
C ALA A 228 -6.12 12.54 30.98
N SER A 229 -6.89 12.88 29.94
CA SER A 229 -7.23 14.27 29.62
C SER A 229 -8.22 14.91 30.58
N ARG A 230 -8.83 14.17 31.51
CA ARG A 230 -9.61 14.74 32.62
C ARG A 230 -8.74 15.20 33.79
N GLY A 231 -7.54 14.64 33.90
CA GLY A 231 -6.58 14.91 34.95
C GLY A 231 -5.95 16.32 34.92
N PRO A 232 -4.91 16.54 35.73
CA PRO A 232 -4.21 17.82 35.79
C PRO A 232 -3.38 18.08 34.53
N ALA A 233 -3.07 19.37 34.29
CA ALA A 233 -2.10 19.79 33.27
C ALA A 233 -0.73 19.14 33.52
N GLY A 234 -0.03 18.75 32.44
CA GLY A 234 1.27 18.08 32.54
C GLY A 234 1.45 16.95 31.55
N GLU A 235 2.35 16.04 31.90
CA GLU A 235 2.73 14.89 31.08
C GLU A 235 2.13 13.61 31.63
N VAL A 236 1.33 12.92 30.81
CA VAL A 236 0.64 11.69 31.22
C VAL A 236 1.06 10.55 30.32
N PHE A 237 1.77 9.57 30.89
CA PHE A 237 2.12 8.32 30.22
C PHE A 237 1.05 7.27 30.51
N LEU A 238 0.45 6.71 29.46
CA LEU A 238 -0.62 5.72 29.62
C LEU A 238 -0.09 4.34 30.05
N ASP A 239 1.20 4.09 29.82
CA ASP A 239 1.86 2.85 30.21
C ASP A 239 3.10 3.10 31.10
N ARG A 240 3.18 2.34 32.19
CA ARG A 240 4.28 2.48 33.18
C ARG A 240 5.64 2.16 32.57
N LYS A 241 5.68 1.23 31.61
CA LYS A 241 6.91 0.78 30.96
C LYS A 241 7.51 1.91 30.12
N GLY A 242 6.72 2.57 29.28
CA GLY A 242 7.08 3.71 28.45
C GLY A 242 7.54 4.91 29.26
N ARG A 243 6.85 5.19 30.38
CA ARG A 243 7.31 6.21 31.36
C ARG A 243 8.70 5.90 31.89
N TRP A 244 8.91 4.68 32.38
CA TRP A 244 10.20 4.28 32.96
C TRP A 244 11.31 4.26 31.91
N MET A 245 11.02 3.79 30.69
CA MET A 245 11.94 3.82 29.56
C MET A 245 12.35 5.25 29.19
N SER A 246 11.40 6.19 29.20
CA SER A 246 11.67 7.61 28.92
C SER A 246 12.59 8.24 29.97
N VAL A 247 12.34 7.96 31.26
CA VAL A 247 13.21 8.42 32.36
C VAL A 247 14.60 7.80 32.24
N LYS A 248 14.66 6.50 31.94
CA LYS A 248 15.91 5.78 31.79
C LYS A 248 16.72 6.25 30.57
N ALA A 249 16.06 6.63 29.47
CA ALA A 249 16.73 7.18 28.29
C ALA A 249 17.45 8.49 28.63
N LEU A 250 16.89 9.30 29.52
CA LEU A 250 17.50 10.53 30.01
C LEU A 250 18.66 10.28 30.98
N LEU A 251 18.50 9.38 31.95
CA LEU A 251 19.47 9.18 33.04
C LEU A 251 20.58 8.16 32.73
N MET A 252 20.28 7.17 31.89
CA MET A 252 21.14 6.02 31.60
C MET A 252 21.07 5.61 30.12
N PRO A 253 21.43 6.50 29.18
CA PRO A 253 21.26 6.28 27.73
C PRO A 253 21.89 4.97 27.25
N ARG A 254 23.14 4.68 27.65
CA ARG A 254 23.84 3.42 27.30
C ARG A 254 23.07 2.16 27.70
N SER A 255 22.30 2.21 28.78
CA SER A 255 21.49 1.08 29.22
C SER A 255 20.22 0.91 28.39
N VAL A 256 19.63 2.01 27.91
CA VAL A 256 18.53 1.98 26.95
C VAL A 256 19.02 1.51 25.58
N ASP A 257 20.17 1.99 25.11
CA ASP A 257 20.77 1.54 23.85
C ASP A 257 20.95 0.02 23.83
N ARG A 258 21.49 -0.56 24.93
CA ARG A 258 21.60 -2.01 25.11
C ARG A 258 20.24 -2.73 25.06
N GLN A 259 19.18 -2.13 25.59
CA GLN A 259 17.82 -2.69 25.53
C GLN A 259 17.21 -2.57 24.13
N MET A 260 17.66 -1.62 23.31
CA MET A 260 17.23 -1.47 21.91
C MET A 260 18.00 -2.39 20.95
N LEU A 261 19.13 -2.97 21.34
CA LEU A 261 19.91 -3.88 20.49
C LEU A 261 19.11 -5.01 19.84
N PRO A 262 18.18 -5.73 20.52
CA PRO A 262 17.38 -6.76 19.86
C PRO A 262 16.47 -6.18 18.77
N LEU A 263 15.94 -4.98 18.99
CA LEU A 263 15.10 -4.27 18.04
C LEU A 263 15.93 -3.78 16.85
N LEU A 264 17.12 -3.24 17.11
CA LEU A 264 18.10 -2.87 16.09
C LEU A 264 18.51 -4.09 15.27
N ARG A 265 18.79 -5.23 15.89
CA ARG A 265 19.11 -6.49 15.19
C ARG A 265 17.94 -6.98 14.35
N ARG A 266 16.69 -6.79 14.79
CA ARG A 266 15.50 -7.10 13.96
C ARG A 266 15.41 -6.16 12.77
N VAL A 267 15.63 -4.86 12.96
CA VAL A 267 15.71 -3.89 11.85
C VAL A 267 16.84 -4.27 10.89
N GLU A 268 18.02 -4.60 11.40
CA GLU A 268 19.14 -5.11 10.60
C GLU A 268 18.78 -6.43 9.93
N GLU A 269 18.01 -7.31 10.57
CA GLU A 269 17.54 -8.56 9.99
C GLU A 269 16.45 -8.31 8.95
N TYR A 270 15.55 -7.34 9.11
CA TYR A 270 14.63 -6.89 8.06
C TYR A 270 15.38 -6.19 6.94
N ARG A 271 16.47 -5.46 7.23
CA ARG A 271 17.38 -4.97 6.20
C ARG A 271 18.13 -6.11 5.54
N ARG A 272 18.48 -7.19 6.25
CA ARG A 272 19.19 -8.35 5.71
C ARG A 272 18.25 -9.34 5.01
N LYS A 273 16.97 -9.40 5.39
CA LYS A 273 15.91 -10.20 4.77
C LYS A 273 15.20 -9.42 3.65
N GLY A 274 15.09 -8.10 3.80
CA GLY A 274 14.68 -7.13 2.79
C GLY A 274 15.82 -6.69 1.88
N LYS A 275 17.08 -7.05 2.18
CA LYS A 275 18.23 -7.00 1.27
C LYS A 275 19.03 -8.31 1.36
N PRO A 276 18.57 -9.34 0.63
CA PRO A 276 19.43 -10.04 -0.32
C PRO A 276 18.97 -9.80 -1.76
N ALA A 277 17.68 -9.52 -1.97
CA ALA A 277 17.09 -9.22 -3.27
C ALA A 277 17.65 -7.92 -3.87
N ASP A 278 17.88 -6.90 -3.05
CA ASP A 278 18.30 -5.55 -3.47
C ASP A 278 19.79 -5.43 -3.84
N ARG A 279 20.56 -6.52 -3.74
CA ARG A 279 21.94 -6.62 -4.26
C ARG A 279 22.07 -7.58 -5.43
N ARG A 280 21.01 -8.33 -5.73
CA ARG A 280 20.96 -9.20 -6.90
C ARG A 280 20.75 -8.33 -8.12
N ARG A 281 21.43 -8.66 -9.21
CA ARG A 281 21.40 -7.86 -10.45
C ARG A 281 19.98 -7.69 -10.96
N TRP A 282 19.18 -8.75 -10.86
CA TRP A 282 17.78 -8.75 -11.28
C TRP A 282 16.86 -8.90 -10.08
N ARG A 283 15.89 -8.00 -10.01
CA ARG A 283 14.76 -8.10 -9.09
C ARG A 283 13.80 -9.21 -9.51
N LEU A 284 13.54 -9.34 -10.82
CA LEU A 284 12.55 -10.30 -11.32
C LEU A 284 12.98 -10.91 -12.67
N TRP A 285 12.96 -12.23 -12.73
CA TRP A 285 12.83 -12.94 -14.00
C TRP A 285 11.42 -13.50 -14.13
N GLN A 286 10.69 -13.03 -15.12
CA GLN A 286 9.45 -13.69 -15.54
C GLN A 286 9.79 -14.67 -16.66
N VAL A 287 9.75 -15.96 -16.34
CA VAL A 287 10.08 -17.05 -17.26
C VAL A 287 8.77 -17.74 -17.66
N GLU A 288 8.37 -17.54 -18.90
CA GLU A 288 7.19 -18.19 -19.43
C GLU A 288 7.45 -19.68 -19.65
N SER A 289 7.06 -20.48 -18.67
CA SER A 289 7.18 -21.93 -18.73
C SER A 289 6.36 -22.55 -19.86
N SER A 290 5.23 -21.94 -20.22
CA SER A 290 4.33 -22.42 -21.27
C SER A 290 3.42 -21.32 -21.82
N ILE A 291 3.30 -21.23 -23.15
CA ILE A 291 2.22 -20.53 -23.87
C ILE A 291 1.07 -21.48 -24.20
N ALA A 292 1.32 -22.79 -24.17
CA ALA A 292 0.30 -23.81 -24.30
C ALA A 292 -0.68 -23.74 -23.14
N CYS A 293 -1.96 -23.94 -23.43
CA CYS A 293 -3.00 -23.97 -22.41
C CYS A 293 -4.20 -24.77 -22.90
N ASN A 294 -4.84 -25.42 -21.93
CA ASN A 294 -5.95 -26.34 -22.11
C ASN A 294 -7.34 -25.66 -22.09
N LEU A 295 -7.38 -24.32 -22.02
CA LEU A 295 -8.60 -23.51 -22.02
C LEU A 295 -8.71 -22.63 -23.27
N ARG A 296 -9.95 -22.23 -23.57
CA ARG A 296 -10.32 -21.29 -24.65
C ARG A 296 -11.12 -20.11 -24.10
N CYS A 297 -10.51 -19.37 -23.19
CA CYS A 297 -11.18 -18.28 -22.49
C CYS A 297 -11.63 -17.19 -23.48
N ILE A 298 -12.78 -16.58 -23.25
CA ILE A 298 -13.37 -15.59 -24.19
C ILE A 298 -12.50 -14.36 -24.44
N MET A 299 -11.64 -14.02 -23.47
CA MET A 299 -10.76 -12.85 -23.48
C MET A 299 -9.30 -13.23 -23.71
N CYS A 300 -8.98 -14.48 -24.08
CA CYS A 300 -7.60 -14.94 -24.18
C CYS A 300 -6.86 -14.23 -25.33
N PRO A 301 -5.82 -13.42 -25.08
CA PRO A 301 -5.13 -12.69 -26.14
C PRO A 301 -4.05 -13.53 -26.84
N TRP A 302 -3.86 -14.79 -26.41
CA TRP A 302 -2.73 -15.63 -26.79
C TRP A 302 -3.09 -16.78 -27.73
N GLU A 303 -4.36 -16.90 -28.15
CA GLU A 303 -4.82 -18.07 -28.91
C GLU A 303 -4.09 -18.22 -30.24
N GLU A 304 -3.90 -17.13 -30.99
CA GLU A 304 -3.18 -17.16 -32.27
C GLU A 304 -1.71 -17.54 -32.09
N TYR A 305 -1.04 -16.94 -31.11
CA TYR A 305 0.35 -17.26 -30.78
C TYR A 305 0.53 -18.73 -30.37
N ARG A 306 -0.45 -19.29 -29.65
CA ARG A 306 -0.43 -20.70 -29.24
C ARG A 306 -0.55 -21.65 -30.43
N ARG A 307 -1.39 -21.35 -31.42
CA ARG A 307 -1.60 -22.23 -32.59
C ARG A 307 -0.34 -22.44 -33.42
N GLY A 308 0.57 -21.45 -33.44
CA GLY A 308 1.84 -21.50 -34.17
C GLY A 308 3.08 -21.78 -33.32
N ALA A 309 2.92 -22.13 -32.03
CA ALA A 309 4.03 -22.22 -31.10
C ALA A 309 4.93 -23.46 -31.37
N PRO A 310 6.27 -23.28 -31.56
CA PRO A 310 7.21 -24.39 -31.64
C PRO A 310 7.27 -25.16 -30.31
N GLU A 311 7.84 -26.37 -30.34
CA GLU A 311 8.12 -27.18 -29.13
C GLU A 311 6.90 -27.38 -28.22
N LYS A 312 5.71 -27.52 -28.83
CA LYS A 312 4.41 -27.62 -28.13
C LYS A 312 4.10 -26.41 -27.24
N GLY A 313 4.76 -25.28 -27.45
CA GLY A 313 4.56 -24.04 -26.70
C GLY A 313 5.09 -24.08 -25.27
N MET A 314 6.17 -24.82 -25.02
CA MET A 314 6.79 -24.93 -23.69
C MET A 314 8.26 -24.54 -23.76
N LEU A 315 8.76 -23.90 -22.70
CA LEU A 315 10.19 -23.63 -22.54
C LEU A 315 10.98 -24.94 -22.42
N SER A 316 12.10 -25.02 -23.13
CA SER A 316 12.95 -26.21 -23.14
C SER A 316 13.81 -26.30 -21.88
N ALA A 317 14.16 -27.53 -21.49
CA ALA A 317 15.12 -27.77 -20.40
C ALA A 317 16.52 -27.23 -20.73
N GLU A 318 16.88 -27.17 -22.02
CA GLU A 318 18.14 -26.58 -22.48
C GLU A 318 18.17 -25.07 -22.22
N ALA A 319 17.10 -24.34 -22.54
CA ALA A 319 16.97 -22.93 -22.21
C ALA A 319 17.08 -22.70 -20.69
N TRP A 320 16.39 -23.50 -19.88
CA TRP A 320 16.50 -23.42 -18.41
C TRP A 320 17.92 -23.70 -17.90
N SER A 321 18.64 -24.64 -18.53
CA SER A 321 20.00 -24.99 -18.13
C SER A 321 20.99 -23.82 -18.29
N VAL A 322 20.73 -22.91 -19.23
CA VAL A 322 21.51 -21.67 -19.42
C VAL A 322 21.11 -20.61 -18.40
N LEU A 323 19.85 -20.56 -17.97
CA LEU A 323 19.37 -19.62 -16.94
C LEU A 323 19.83 -20.01 -15.53
N LYS A 324 19.85 -21.32 -15.23
CA LYS A 324 20.08 -21.88 -13.90
C LYS A 324 21.35 -21.37 -13.19
N PRO A 325 22.54 -21.29 -13.85
CA PRO A 325 23.76 -20.79 -13.22
C PRO A 325 23.66 -19.34 -12.69
N HIS A 326 22.74 -18.53 -13.24
CA HIS A 326 22.58 -17.12 -12.91
C HIS A 326 21.49 -16.84 -11.87
N LEU A 327 20.72 -17.86 -11.44
CA LEU A 327 19.69 -17.71 -10.40
C LEU A 327 20.19 -17.05 -9.10
N PRO A 328 21.45 -17.23 -8.64
CA PRO A 328 21.97 -16.49 -7.48
C PRO A 328 21.99 -14.96 -7.67
N GLU A 329 21.98 -14.46 -8.90
CA GLU A 329 21.89 -13.03 -9.26
C GLU A 329 20.44 -12.53 -9.42
N VAL A 330 19.43 -13.37 -9.18
CA VAL A 330 18.01 -13.08 -9.39
C VAL A 330 17.23 -13.15 -8.08
N ALA A 331 16.50 -12.10 -7.71
CA ALA A 331 15.75 -12.07 -6.47
C ALA A 331 14.46 -12.90 -6.50
N ALA A 332 13.67 -12.74 -7.57
CA ALA A 332 12.42 -13.47 -7.74
C ALA A 332 12.31 -14.09 -9.14
N VAL A 333 11.74 -15.29 -9.22
CA VAL A 333 11.42 -15.99 -10.46
C VAL A 333 9.91 -16.23 -10.53
N ASP A 334 9.26 -15.61 -11.49
CA ASP A 334 7.86 -15.87 -11.82
C ASP A 334 7.81 -16.83 -13.03
N LEU A 335 7.35 -18.06 -12.82
CA LEU A 335 7.28 -19.11 -13.85
C LEU A 335 6.01 -19.01 -14.73
N SER A 336 5.38 -17.85 -14.77
CA SER A 336 4.15 -17.56 -15.51
C SER A 336 4.39 -16.95 -16.88
N GLY A 337 3.46 -17.19 -17.80
CA GLY A 337 3.30 -16.37 -19.01
C GLY A 337 1.88 -16.40 -19.55
N GLY A 338 1.72 -16.40 -20.87
CA GLY A 338 0.40 -16.34 -21.51
C GLY A 338 -0.42 -17.64 -21.47
N GLY A 339 0.24 -18.78 -21.20
CA GLY A 339 -0.38 -20.09 -21.18
C GLY A 339 -0.70 -20.63 -19.78
N GLU A 340 -0.74 -21.96 -19.68
CA GLU A 340 -0.93 -22.70 -18.45
C GLU A 340 0.42 -23.26 -18.04
N ALA A 341 0.97 -22.72 -16.96
CA ALA A 341 2.29 -23.08 -16.47
C ALA A 341 2.41 -24.60 -16.25
N LEU A 342 1.40 -25.23 -15.62
CA LEU A 342 1.40 -26.65 -15.27
C LEU A 342 1.42 -27.61 -16.48
N MET A 343 1.34 -27.11 -17.71
CA MET A 343 1.61 -27.93 -18.89
C MET A 343 3.09 -28.33 -19.00
N ASN A 344 4.01 -27.52 -18.46
CA ASN A 344 5.45 -27.79 -18.52
C ASN A 344 5.86 -28.80 -17.43
N PRO A 345 6.34 -30.01 -17.80
CA PRO A 345 6.63 -31.07 -16.84
C PRO A 345 7.82 -30.78 -15.93
N TYR A 346 8.70 -29.84 -16.29
CA TYR A 346 9.91 -29.51 -15.53
C TYR A 346 9.67 -28.50 -14.40
N LEU A 347 8.45 -27.96 -14.27
CA LEU A 347 8.14 -26.91 -13.31
C LEU A 347 8.57 -27.22 -11.86
N PRO A 348 8.26 -28.39 -11.26
CA PRO A 348 8.67 -28.67 -9.89
C PRO A 348 10.21 -28.67 -9.71
N GLU A 349 10.95 -29.14 -10.71
CA GLU A 349 12.42 -29.11 -10.73
C GLU A 349 12.93 -27.67 -10.80
N TRP A 350 12.35 -26.84 -11.66
CA TRP A 350 12.73 -25.44 -11.82
C TRP A 350 12.40 -24.59 -10.58
N VAL A 351 11.30 -24.89 -9.90
CA VAL A 351 11.00 -24.32 -8.58
C VAL A 351 12.12 -24.70 -7.61
N ALA A 352 12.46 -25.98 -7.50
CA ALA A 352 13.51 -26.43 -6.59
C ALA A 352 14.88 -25.79 -6.89
N ASP A 353 15.24 -25.66 -8.17
CA ASP A 353 16.46 -24.99 -8.61
C ASP A 353 16.52 -23.52 -8.16
N ALA A 354 15.46 -22.74 -8.41
CA ALA A 354 15.39 -21.35 -8.02
C ALA A 354 15.32 -21.16 -6.50
N LYS A 355 14.61 -22.05 -5.78
CA LYS A 355 14.61 -22.07 -4.31
C LYS A 355 15.99 -22.38 -3.73
N ALA A 356 16.73 -23.33 -4.33
CA ALA A 356 18.09 -23.65 -3.91
C ALA A 356 19.06 -22.47 -4.11
N ALA A 357 18.85 -21.65 -5.14
CA ALA A 357 19.57 -20.40 -5.37
C ALA A 357 19.10 -19.22 -4.48
N GLY A 358 18.12 -19.45 -3.60
CA GLY A 358 17.60 -18.46 -2.67
C GLY A 358 16.66 -17.43 -3.29
N CYS A 359 16.09 -17.72 -4.47
CA CYS A 359 15.07 -16.87 -5.08
C CYS A 359 13.72 -17.01 -4.34
N GLU A 360 12.89 -15.97 -4.41
CA GLU A 360 11.44 -16.12 -4.27
C GLU A 360 10.87 -16.67 -5.59
N VAL A 361 9.94 -17.62 -5.52
CA VAL A 361 9.44 -18.34 -6.69
C VAL A 361 7.93 -18.48 -6.63
N GLY A 362 7.26 -18.20 -7.74
CA GLY A 362 5.85 -18.49 -7.86
C GLY A 362 5.39 -18.64 -9.30
N LEU A 363 4.09 -18.91 -9.46
CA LEU A 363 3.46 -19.11 -10.76
C LEU A 363 1.98 -18.72 -10.75
N LEU A 364 1.46 -18.46 -11.94
CA LEU A 364 0.06 -18.28 -12.26
C LEU A 364 -0.43 -19.50 -13.05
N THR A 365 -1.55 -20.05 -12.60
CA THR A 365 -2.24 -21.17 -13.25
C THR A 365 -3.72 -20.84 -13.44
N ASN A 366 -4.38 -21.51 -14.38
CA ASN A 366 -5.82 -21.57 -14.50
C ASN A 366 -6.48 -22.56 -13.52
N GLY A 367 -5.66 -23.33 -12.77
CA GLY A 367 -6.09 -24.21 -11.68
C GLY A 367 -6.69 -25.55 -12.12
N THR A 368 -6.87 -25.79 -13.41
CA THR A 368 -7.55 -27.01 -13.89
C THR A 368 -6.66 -28.25 -13.94
N LEU A 369 -5.34 -28.05 -14.07
CA LEU A 369 -4.32 -29.11 -14.05
C LEU A 369 -3.72 -29.32 -12.65
N MET A 370 -4.15 -28.52 -11.68
CA MET A 370 -3.83 -28.80 -10.29
C MET A 370 -4.57 -30.05 -9.82
N ASP A 371 -3.89 -30.79 -8.96
CA ASP A 371 -4.44 -31.84 -8.12
C ASP A 371 -3.57 -31.95 -6.86
N ARG A 372 -3.88 -32.92 -5.99
CA ARG A 372 -3.12 -33.12 -4.75
C ARG A 372 -1.65 -33.46 -5.03
N GLU A 373 -1.36 -34.24 -6.07
CA GLU A 373 0.00 -34.69 -6.37
C GLU A 373 0.86 -33.53 -6.88
N THR A 374 0.39 -32.83 -7.91
CA THR A 374 1.06 -31.65 -8.47
C THR A 374 1.21 -30.54 -7.43
N SER A 375 0.18 -30.29 -6.61
CA SER A 375 0.26 -29.31 -5.52
C SER A 375 1.30 -29.71 -4.48
N SER A 376 1.35 -30.99 -4.06
CA SER A 376 2.37 -31.47 -3.12
C SER A 376 3.77 -31.28 -3.69
N LYS A 377 4.01 -31.68 -4.95
CA LYS A 377 5.32 -31.52 -5.60
C LYS A 377 5.80 -30.07 -5.60
N LEU A 378 4.92 -29.10 -5.85
CA LEU A 378 5.27 -27.68 -5.84
C LEU A 378 5.55 -27.16 -4.41
N VAL A 379 4.73 -27.58 -3.43
CA VAL A 379 4.93 -27.23 -2.01
C VAL A 379 6.25 -27.82 -1.51
N ASP A 380 6.53 -29.08 -1.83
CA ASP A 380 7.76 -29.80 -1.45
C ASP A 380 8.99 -29.18 -2.12
N ALA A 381 8.87 -28.69 -3.35
CA ALA A 381 9.90 -27.91 -4.04
C ALA A 381 10.13 -26.51 -3.42
N GLY A 382 9.24 -26.05 -2.54
CA GLY A 382 9.39 -24.83 -1.76
C GLY A 382 8.81 -23.57 -2.40
N ILE A 383 7.81 -23.70 -3.29
CA ILE A 383 7.16 -22.56 -3.94
C ILE A 383 6.62 -21.53 -2.92
N ASP A 384 6.84 -20.24 -3.18
CA ASP A 384 6.49 -19.18 -2.25
C ASP A 384 5.05 -18.70 -2.42
N TRP A 385 4.57 -18.62 -3.67
CA TRP A 385 3.21 -18.23 -4.01
C TRP A 385 2.67 -18.91 -5.26
N ILE A 386 1.35 -19.14 -5.28
CA ILE A 386 0.61 -19.64 -6.44
C ILE A 386 -0.59 -18.74 -6.66
N ALA A 387 -0.69 -18.14 -7.84
CA ALA A 387 -1.85 -17.40 -8.28
C ALA A 387 -2.75 -18.31 -9.13
N VAL A 388 -4.05 -18.30 -8.85
CA VAL A 388 -5.05 -19.05 -9.61
C VAL A 388 -6.02 -18.06 -10.27
N SER A 389 -6.24 -18.24 -11.57
CA SER A 389 -7.19 -17.39 -12.30
C SER A 389 -8.62 -17.86 -12.10
N ILE A 390 -9.44 -17.04 -11.42
CA ILE A 390 -10.87 -17.28 -11.22
C ILE A 390 -11.61 -16.01 -11.60
N ASP A 391 -12.33 -16.00 -12.74
CA ASP A 391 -13.00 -14.80 -13.27
C ASP A 391 -14.52 -14.81 -13.11
N GLY A 392 -15.03 -15.60 -12.17
CA GLY A 392 -16.44 -15.64 -11.80
C GLY A 392 -16.60 -16.16 -10.39
N ALA A 393 -17.50 -15.56 -9.62
CA ALA A 393 -17.83 -16.02 -8.27
C ALA A 393 -18.85 -17.17 -8.26
N THR A 394 -19.49 -17.43 -9.42
CA THR A 394 -20.46 -18.50 -9.63
C THR A 394 -20.02 -19.40 -10.77
N LYS A 395 -20.56 -20.62 -10.80
CA LYS A 395 -20.29 -21.60 -11.84
C LYS A 395 -20.61 -21.06 -13.22
N GLU A 396 -21.78 -20.45 -13.38
CA GLU A 396 -22.30 -20.00 -14.67
C GLU A 396 -21.38 -18.96 -15.29
N VAL A 397 -21.03 -17.91 -14.53
CA VAL A 397 -20.16 -16.83 -15.01
C VAL A 397 -18.74 -17.34 -15.24
N PHE A 398 -18.20 -18.15 -14.33
CA PHE A 398 -16.85 -18.68 -14.46
C PHE A 398 -16.69 -19.57 -15.70
N GLU A 399 -17.60 -20.53 -15.91
CA GLU A 399 -17.50 -21.49 -17.02
C GLU A 399 -17.83 -20.85 -18.38
N GLU A 400 -18.67 -19.79 -18.41
CA GLU A 400 -18.89 -18.97 -19.60
C GLU A 400 -17.60 -18.26 -20.05
N ILE A 401 -16.86 -17.70 -19.10
CA ILE A 401 -15.61 -16.97 -19.35
C ILE A 401 -14.45 -17.93 -19.62
N ARG A 402 -14.22 -18.89 -18.72
CA ARG A 402 -13.09 -19.85 -18.74
C ARG A 402 -13.52 -21.15 -19.41
N ARG A 403 -13.88 -21.08 -20.70
CA ARG A 403 -14.40 -22.23 -21.47
C ARG A 403 -13.43 -23.42 -21.43
N GLY A 404 -13.97 -24.58 -21.03
CA GLY A 404 -13.23 -25.82 -20.83
C GLY A 404 -12.78 -26.06 -19.38
N ALA A 405 -13.03 -25.11 -18.47
CA ALA A 405 -12.80 -25.30 -17.04
C ALA A 405 -14.09 -25.78 -16.34
N SER A 406 -13.92 -26.39 -15.16
CA SER A 406 -15.01 -26.71 -14.24
C SER A 406 -14.83 -25.89 -12.97
N PHE A 407 -15.84 -25.11 -12.59
CA PHE A 407 -15.78 -24.25 -11.41
C PHE A 407 -15.57 -25.05 -10.12
N GLU A 408 -16.31 -26.15 -9.97
CA GLU A 408 -16.22 -27.06 -8.83
C GLU A 408 -14.83 -27.69 -8.71
N LYS A 409 -14.24 -28.10 -9.84
CA LYS A 409 -12.87 -28.65 -9.87
C LYS A 409 -11.85 -27.61 -9.43
N VAL A 410 -11.88 -26.41 -10.01
CA VAL A 410 -10.88 -25.36 -9.72
C VAL A 410 -10.98 -24.89 -8.26
N THR A 411 -12.19 -24.62 -7.78
CA THR A 411 -12.39 -24.24 -6.36
C THR A 411 -12.00 -25.37 -5.40
N GLY A 412 -12.30 -26.62 -5.76
CA GLY A 412 -11.83 -27.80 -5.03
C GLY A 412 -10.30 -27.90 -4.96
N ASN A 413 -9.63 -27.65 -6.08
CA ASN A 413 -8.17 -27.65 -6.17
C ASN A 413 -7.53 -26.55 -5.32
N VAL A 414 -8.09 -25.33 -5.32
CA VAL A 414 -7.62 -24.22 -4.47
C VAL A 414 -7.75 -24.60 -2.99
N ARG A 415 -8.89 -25.17 -2.58
CA ARG A 415 -9.09 -25.65 -1.21
C ARG A 415 -8.09 -26.75 -0.84
N GLY A 416 -7.82 -27.66 -1.78
CA GLY A 416 -6.80 -28.70 -1.63
C GLY A 416 -5.41 -28.13 -1.42
N LEU A 417 -5.02 -27.11 -2.20
CA LEU A 417 -3.74 -26.41 -2.04
C LEU A 417 -3.66 -25.69 -0.69
N ALA A 418 -4.73 -25.02 -0.27
CA ALA A 418 -4.77 -24.34 1.02
C ALA A 418 -4.54 -25.30 2.21
N ALA A 419 -5.02 -26.54 2.10
CA ALA A 419 -4.80 -27.58 3.10
C ALA A 419 -3.36 -28.13 3.13
N LEU A 420 -2.56 -27.90 2.09
CA LEU A 420 -1.16 -28.33 2.00
C LEU A 420 -0.16 -27.27 2.51
N LYS A 421 -0.64 -26.09 2.94
CA LYS A 421 0.24 -25.01 3.40
C LYS A 421 1.12 -25.45 4.57
N VAL A 422 2.43 -25.18 4.46
CA VAL A 422 3.40 -25.36 5.55
C VAL A 422 3.91 -23.99 5.98
N LYS A 423 3.75 -23.65 7.27
CA LYS A 423 4.13 -22.33 7.82
C LYS A 423 3.58 -21.16 6.97
N GLU A 424 2.31 -21.24 6.59
CA GLU A 424 1.60 -20.26 5.75
C GLU A 424 2.10 -20.12 4.29
N ARG A 425 2.87 -21.08 3.77
CA ARG A 425 3.30 -21.11 2.38
C ARG A 425 2.83 -22.34 1.63
N PRO A 426 2.54 -22.23 0.32
CA PRO A 426 2.61 -21.02 -0.49
C PRO A 426 1.49 -20.03 -0.17
N LYS A 427 1.73 -18.74 -0.43
CA LYS A 427 0.66 -17.75 -0.48
C LYS A 427 -0.21 -18.03 -1.70
N ILE A 428 -1.51 -18.10 -1.50
CA ILE A 428 -2.49 -18.38 -2.55
C ILE A 428 -3.12 -17.07 -2.96
N TYR A 429 -2.97 -16.74 -4.23
CA TYR A 429 -3.58 -15.56 -4.83
C TYR A 429 -4.70 -15.96 -5.78
N VAL A 430 -5.74 -15.14 -5.86
CA VAL A 430 -6.74 -15.23 -6.93
C VAL A 430 -6.58 -14.02 -7.83
N ASN A 431 -6.28 -14.26 -9.11
CA ASN A 431 -6.33 -13.24 -10.14
C ASN A 431 -7.73 -13.25 -10.76
N PHE A 432 -8.39 -12.09 -10.73
CA PHE A 432 -9.70 -11.87 -11.31
C PHE A 432 -9.62 -10.72 -12.32
N VAL A 433 -9.83 -11.04 -13.59
CA VAL A 433 -9.89 -10.08 -14.68
C VAL A 433 -11.31 -9.50 -14.73
N MET A 434 -11.43 -8.23 -14.39
CA MET A 434 -12.70 -7.51 -14.39
C MET A 434 -13.14 -7.19 -15.81
N MET A 435 -14.39 -7.53 -16.11
CA MET A 435 -15.07 -7.37 -17.39
C MET A 435 -16.53 -6.99 -17.17
N PRO A 436 -17.26 -6.47 -18.18
CA PRO A 436 -18.66 -6.05 -18.02
C PRO A 436 -19.57 -7.14 -17.42
N MET A 437 -19.31 -8.39 -17.78
CA MET A 437 -20.10 -9.55 -17.38
C MET A 437 -19.81 -10.08 -15.97
N ASN A 438 -18.70 -9.73 -15.32
CA ASN A 438 -18.33 -10.30 -14.02
C ASN A 438 -18.07 -9.24 -12.93
N VAL A 439 -17.89 -7.96 -13.29
CA VAL A 439 -17.56 -6.88 -12.33
C VAL A 439 -18.63 -6.66 -11.26
N HIS A 440 -19.85 -7.16 -11.45
CA HIS A 440 -20.88 -7.10 -10.41
C HIS A 440 -20.61 -8.10 -9.26
N GLN A 441 -19.78 -9.13 -9.47
CA GLN A 441 -19.50 -10.22 -8.52
C GLN A 441 -18.31 -9.97 -7.59
N LEU A 442 -17.64 -8.80 -7.61
CA LEU A 442 -16.40 -8.59 -6.83
C LEU A 442 -16.56 -8.87 -5.34
N THR A 443 -17.72 -8.56 -4.76
CA THR A 443 -17.99 -8.84 -3.34
C THR A 443 -18.21 -10.32 -3.09
N ASP A 444 -18.92 -11.02 -3.98
CA ASP A 444 -19.19 -12.45 -3.85
C ASP A 444 -17.89 -13.27 -4.03
N LEU A 445 -17.01 -12.83 -4.93
CA LEU A 445 -15.68 -13.41 -5.08
C LEU A 445 -14.85 -13.31 -3.79
N VAL A 446 -14.95 -12.18 -3.07
CA VAL A 446 -14.25 -12.01 -1.79
C VAL A 446 -14.72 -13.05 -0.77
N GLU A 447 -16.04 -13.27 -0.67
CA GLU A 447 -16.58 -14.28 0.24
C GLU A 447 -16.13 -15.70 -0.18
N LEU A 448 -16.21 -16.02 -1.47
CA LEU A 448 -15.70 -17.28 -2.02
C LEU A 448 -14.22 -17.50 -1.68
N CYS A 449 -13.37 -16.50 -1.94
CA CYS A 449 -11.93 -16.61 -1.70
C CYS A 449 -11.59 -16.79 -0.22
N ALA A 450 -12.31 -16.10 0.67
CA ALA A 450 -12.17 -16.29 2.11
C ALA A 450 -12.48 -17.74 2.52
N ASP A 451 -13.56 -18.31 1.99
CA ASP A 451 -13.98 -19.69 2.28
C ASP A 451 -13.03 -20.75 1.67
N LEU A 452 -12.29 -20.39 0.61
CA LEU A 452 -11.28 -21.23 -0.01
C LEU A 452 -9.91 -21.17 0.66
N GLY A 453 -9.68 -20.23 1.59
CA GLY A 453 -8.37 -20.06 2.25
C GLY A 453 -7.33 -19.30 1.40
N VAL A 454 -7.81 -18.44 0.50
CA VAL A 454 -7.00 -17.54 -0.33
C VAL A 454 -6.44 -16.39 0.51
N ASP A 455 -5.16 -16.05 0.32
CA ASP A 455 -4.51 -14.98 1.09
C ASP A 455 -4.77 -13.59 0.48
N GLN A 456 -4.80 -13.49 -0.86
CA GLN A 456 -4.98 -12.21 -1.56
C GLN A 456 -5.76 -12.35 -2.87
N ILE A 457 -6.54 -11.32 -3.20
CA ILE A 457 -7.26 -11.19 -4.47
C ILE A 457 -6.68 -10.01 -5.26
N ASN A 458 -6.38 -10.24 -6.52
CA ASN A 458 -5.89 -9.23 -7.47
C ASN A 458 -6.96 -8.98 -8.53
N PHE A 459 -7.66 -7.84 -8.40
CA PHE A 459 -8.63 -7.40 -9.39
C PHE A 459 -7.92 -6.65 -10.52
N LYS A 460 -7.67 -7.35 -11.63
CA LYS A 460 -6.99 -6.87 -12.83
C LYS A 460 -7.98 -6.35 -13.86
N GLN A 461 -7.53 -5.48 -14.75
CA GLN A 461 -8.29 -5.10 -15.93
C GLN A 461 -8.09 -6.11 -17.06
N CYS A 462 -9.00 -6.14 -18.03
CA CYS A 462 -8.75 -6.81 -19.31
C CYS A 462 -7.95 -5.86 -20.23
N ASP A 463 -6.64 -5.77 -19.96
CA ASP A 463 -5.75 -4.73 -20.49
C ASP A 463 -4.83 -5.22 -21.62
N VAL A 464 -4.66 -6.54 -21.75
CA VAL A 464 -3.88 -7.15 -22.84
C VAL A 464 -4.82 -7.49 -24.00
N ILE A 465 -4.83 -6.63 -25.02
CA ILE A 465 -5.62 -6.78 -26.23
C ILE A 465 -4.70 -7.18 -27.39
N ARG A 466 -5.07 -8.20 -28.18
CA ARG A 466 -4.29 -8.68 -29.33
C ARG A 466 -5.22 -9.01 -30.49
N GLY A 467 -5.11 -8.24 -31.57
CA GLY A 467 -6.11 -8.26 -32.65
C GLY A 467 -7.50 -8.00 -32.07
N ASP A 468 -8.47 -8.86 -32.43
CA ASP A 468 -9.84 -8.78 -31.90
C ASP A 468 -9.98 -9.39 -30.49
N SER A 469 -8.96 -10.12 -30.01
CA SER A 469 -9.01 -10.81 -28.73
C SER A 469 -8.85 -9.84 -27.56
N GLY A 470 -9.83 -9.82 -26.66
CA GLY A 470 -9.85 -8.93 -25.49
C GLY A 470 -10.47 -7.55 -25.76
N SER A 471 -10.73 -7.19 -27.03
CA SER A 471 -11.39 -5.92 -27.38
C SER A 471 -12.82 -5.88 -26.80
N GLY A 472 -13.21 -4.71 -26.28
CA GLY A 472 -14.53 -4.49 -25.67
C GLY A 472 -14.73 -5.05 -24.25
N PHE A 473 -13.76 -5.79 -23.69
CA PHE A 473 -13.83 -6.31 -22.32
C PHE A 473 -13.21 -5.38 -21.27
N GLY A 474 -12.35 -4.44 -21.68
CA GLY A 474 -11.72 -3.47 -20.77
C GLY A 474 -12.74 -2.55 -20.09
N LEU A 475 -12.52 -2.26 -18.80
CA LEU A 475 -13.39 -1.38 -18.00
C LEU A 475 -12.80 0.02 -17.77
N PHE A 476 -11.74 0.37 -18.51
CA PHE A 476 -11.03 1.63 -18.36
C PHE A 476 -11.49 2.68 -19.39
N SER A 477 -11.27 3.95 -19.07
CA SER A 477 -11.62 5.08 -19.92
C SER A 477 -10.61 6.21 -19.72
N ALA A 478 -10.36 7.00 -20.78
CA ALA A 478 -9.47 8.16 -20.72
C ALA A 478 -9.90 9.15 -19.62
N ASP A 479 -11.21 9.30 -19.41
CA ASP A 479 -11.77 10.22 -18.43
C ASP A 479 -12.66 9.53 -17.41
N ARG A 480 -12.72 10.11 -16.21
CA ARG A 480 -13.58 9.63 -15.12
C ARG A 480 -15.05 9.93 -15.39
N ASN A 481 -15.75 8.98 -16.01
CA ASN A 481 -17.17 9.06 -16.34
C ASN A 481 -18.10 8.37 -15.32
N ARG A 482 -19.41 8.34 -15.60
CA ARG A 482 -20.43 7.74 -14.73
C ARG A 482 -20.22 6.24 -14.50
N GLU A 483 -19.84 5.49 -15.52
CA GLU A 483 -19.59 4.04 -15.42
C GLU A 483 -18.32 3.77 -14.61
N ILE A 484 -17.25 4.54 -14.81
CA ILE A 484 -16.03 4.41 -13.98
C ILE A 484 -16.34 4.60 -12.49
N ARG A 485 -17.14 5.62 -12.14
CA ARG A 485 -17.58 5.85 -10.75
C ARG A 485 -18.40 4.68 -10.19
N LYS A 486 -19.14 3.96 -11.03
CA LYS A 486 -19.89 2.76 -10.64
C LYS A 486 -18.94 1.60 -10.34
N TYR A 487 -17.95 1.35 -11.18
CA TYR A 487 -16.94 0.32 -10.94
C TYR A 487 -16.09 0.61 -9.71
N GLU A 488 -15.65 1.86 -9.51
CA GLU A 488 -14.94 2.28 -8.29
C GLU A 488 -15.75 2.00 -7.02
N LYS A 489 -17.08 2.21 -7.04
CA LYS A 489 -17.96 1.88 -5.91
C LYS A 489 -18.03 0.37 -5.64
N LEU A 490 -18.04 -0.46 -6.68
CA LEU A 490 -18.02 -1.92 -6.55
C LEU A 490 -16.70 -2.40 -5.92
N VAL A 491 -15.57 -1.88 -6.40
CA VAL A 491 -14.24 -2.14 -5.81
C VAL A 491 -14.19 -1.69 -4.35
N ALA A 492 -14.73 -0.51 -4.02
CA ALA A 492 -14.78 -0.03 -2.63
C ALA A 492 -15.63 -0.93 -1.72
N ARG A 493 -16.73 -1.50 -2.24
CA ARG A 493 -17.56 -2.47 -1.51
C ARG A 493 -16.80 -3.78 -1.29
N ALA A 494 -16.14 -4.30 -2.32
CA ALA A 494 -15.32 -5.51 -2.23
C ALA A 494 -14.18 -5.32 -1.22
N ARG A 495 -13.51 -4.16 -1.21
CA ARG A 495 -12.44 -3.83 -0.24
C ARG A 495 -12.93 -3.85 1.21
N ARG A 496 -14.15 -3.34 1.47
CA ARG A 496 -14.77 -3.43 2.80
C ARG A 496 -15.07 -4.87 3.18
N ALA A 497 -15.57 -5.69 2.26
CA ALA A 497 -15.80 -7.12 2.50
C ALA A 497 -14.48 -7.86 2.80
N ALA A 498 -13.42 -7.60 2.02
CA ALA A 498 -12.13 -8.24 2.15
C ALA A 498 -11.50 -7.94 3.52
N LYS A 499 -11.56 -6.68 3.96
CA LYS A 499 -11.13 -6.28 5.31
C LYS A 499 -11.90 -6.99 6.43
N ARG A 500 -13.21 -7.23 6.27
CA ARG A 500 -14.02 -7.96 7.27
C ARG A 500 -13.69 -9.45 7.31
N ARG A 501 -13.33 -10.03 6.17
CA ARG A 501 -13.02 -11.47 6.03
C ARG A 501 -11.54 -11.81 6.22
N GLY A 502 -10.67 -10.80 6.35
CA GLY A 502 -9.23 -11.00 6.55
C GLY A 502 -8.48 -11.41 5.27
N VAL A 503 -9.01 -11.07 4.08
CA VAL A 503 -8.37 -11.36 2.79
C VAL A 503 -7.73 -10.08 2.25
N ALA A 504 -6.47 -10.14 1.83
CA ALA A 504 -5.83 -9.00 1.19
C ALA A 504 -6.42 -8.75 -0.21
N MET A 505 -6.41 -7.49 -0.65
CA MET A 505 -7.01 -7.13 -1.93
C MET A 505 -6.24 -5.99 -2.59
N GLU A 506 -5.90 -6.21 -3.86
CA GLU A 506 -5.39 -5.18 -4.76
C GLU A 506 -6.35 -5.00 -5.93
N ALA A 507 -6.45 -3.76 -6.43
CA ALA A 507 -7.26 -3.43 -7.58
C ALA A 507 -6.60 -2.34 -8.41
N PHE A 508 -6.53 -2.58 -9.72
CA PHE A 508 -5.95 -1.65 -10.68
C PHE A 508 -6.88 -0.46 -10.96
N ARG A 509 -6.31 0.63 -11.48
CA ARG A 509 -7.07 1.85 -11.76
C ARG A 509 -7.92 1.66 -13.02
N PHE A 510 -9.03 2.40 -13.07
CA PHE A 510 -9.88 2.46 -14.27
C PHE A 510 -9.57 3.68 -15.14
N VAL A 511 -8.91 4.69 -14.57
CA VAL A 511 -8.45 5.88 -15.29
C VAL A 511 -6.93 5.75 -15.44
N PRO A 512 -6.45 5.62 -16.69
CA PRO A 512 -5.04 5.49 -17.01
C PRO A 512 -4.25 6.73 -16.59
N ASP A 513 -3.10 6.52 -15.98
CA ASP A 513 -2.23 7.56 -15.45
C ASP A 513 -0.77 7.20 -15.65
N GLU A 514 -0.04 7.95 -16.49
CA GLU A 514 1.33 7.59 -16.89
C GLU A 514 2.26 7.55 -15.68
N GLN A 515 2.91 6.40 -15.49
CA GLN A 515 3.90 6.17 -14.45
C GLN A 515 5.32 6.44 -14.99
N PRO A 516 6.25 6.92 -14.14
CA PRO A 516 7.66 7.01 -14.52
C PRO A 516 8.24 5.65 -14.89
N VAL A 517 7.83 4.62 -14.15
CA VAL A 517 8.25 3.23 -14.29
C VAL A 517 7.05 2.31 -14.05
N CYS A 518 6.88 1.29 -14.88
CA CYS A 518 5.79 0.31 -14.74
C CYS A 518 6.20 -0.83 -13.79
N GLY A 519 5.24 -1.63 -13.31
CA GLY A 519 5.52 -2.74 -12.38
C GLY A 519 6.41 -3.86 -12.93
N GLN A 520 6.60 -3.92 -14.25
CA GLN A 520 7.54 -4.84 -14.89
C GLN A 520 9.00 -4.36 -14.80
N ASP A 521 9.22 -3.06 -14.58
CA ASP A 521 10.53 -2.37 -14.49
C ASP A 521 11.69 -3.02 -15.27
N PRO A 522 11.94 -2.63 -16.53
CA PRO A 522 12.98 -3.25 -17.34
C PRO A 522 14.41 -2.90 -16.87
N ARG A 523 14.59 -2.05 -15.86
CA ARG A 523 15.91 -1.69 -15.31
C ARG A 523 16.58 -2.85 -14.58
N ASP A 524 15.77 -3.68 -13.94
CA ASP A 524 16.21 -4.79 -13.09
C ASP A 524 15.44 -6.09 -13.35
N SER A 525 14.70 -6.18 -14.45
CA SER A 525 13.83 -7.32 -14.74
C SER A 525 13.95 -7.80 -16.19
N LEU A 526 13.69 -9.09 -16.39
CA LEU A 526 13.69 -9.73 -17.72
C LEU A 526 12.46 -10.62 -17.89
N PHE A 527 11.95 -10.66 -19.13
CA PHE A 527 10.98 -11.66 -19.56
C PHE A 527 11.63 -12.65 -20.52
N ILE A 528 11.54 -13.94 -20.20
CA ILE A 528 12.03 -15.04 -21.04
C ILE A 528 10.80 -15.74 -21.58
N ARG A 529 10.57 -15.63 -22.89
CA ARG A 529 9.43 -16.25 -23.59
C ARG A 529 9.63 -17.76 -23.71
N PHE A 530 8.54 -18.51 -23.90
CA PHE A 530 8.60 -19.97 -24.02
C PHE A 530 9.56 -20.49 -25.10
N ASP A 531 9.86 -19.70 -26.15
CA ASP A 531 10.82 -20.08 -27.21
C ASP A 531 12.24 -19.59 -26.94
N GLY A 532 12.54 -19.20 -25.70
CA GLY A 532 13.86 -18.77 -25.25
C GLY A 532 14.18 -17.31 -25.56
N LYS A 533 13.32 -16.58 -26.30
CA LYS A 533 13.55 -15.15 -26.57
C LYS A 533 13.51 -14.32 -25.29
N VAL A 534 14.51 -13.46 -25.14
CA VAL A 534 14.63 -12.56 -23.99
C VAL A 534 14.14 -11.17 -24.38
N SER A 535 13.29 -10.59 -23.54
CA SER A 535 12.56 -9.34 -23.82
C SER A 535 12.43 -8.47 -22.56
N PRO A 536 12.13 -7.16 -22.72
CA PRO A 536 11.89 -6.28 -21.57
C PRO A 536 10.69 -6.69 -20.71
N CYS A 537 9.61 -7.17 -21.33
CA CYS A 537 8.40 -7.63 -20.65
C CYS A 537 7.53 -8.49 -21.59
N VAL A 538 6.48 -9.12 -21.04
CA VAL A 538 5.53 -9.96 -21.79
C VAL A 538 4.87 -9.23 -22.96
N SER A 539 4.44 -7.97 -22.79
CA SER A 539 3.72 -7.24 -23.84
C SER A 539 4.57 -7.02 -25.09
N LEU A 540 5.84 -6.65 -24.89
CA LEU A 540 6.81 -6.39 -25.96
C LEU A 540 7.41 -7.68 -26.52
N ALA A 541 7.38 -8.78 -25.76
CA ALA A 541 7.83 -10.08 -26.24
C ALA A 541 6.92 -10.66 -27.33
N TYR A 542 5.67 -10.23 -27.42
CA TYR A 542 4.73 -10.72 -28.43
C TYR A 542 4.41 -9.66 -29.52
N GLY A 543 4.41 -8.38 -29.16
CA GLY A 543 4.05 -7.29 -30.08
C GLY A 543 2.67 -7.50 -30.73
N GLY A 544 2.48 -6.96 -31.93
CA GLY A 544 1.34 -7.19 -32.80
C GLY A 544 0.20 -6.17 -32.71
N PRO A 545 -0.87 -6.34 -33.50
CA PRO A 545 -2.06 -5.48 -33.45
C PRO A 545 -2.66 -5.44 -32.05
N THR A 546 -3.02 -4.25 -31.57
CA THR A 546 -3.59 -4.02 -30.24
C THR A 546 -4.60 -2.88 -30.30
N GLU A 547 -5.30 -2.65 -29.20
CA GLU A 547 -6.13 -1.47 -29.00
C GLU A 547 -5.59 -0.65 -27.83
N TRP A 548 -5.55 0.67 -27.99
CA TRP A 548 -5.20 1.63 -26.95
C TRP A 548 -6.30 2.70 -26.88
N MET A 549 -7.04 2.75 -25.78
CA MET A 549 -8.14 3.72 -25.57
C MET A 549 -9.18 3.74 -26.70
N GLY A 550 -9.59 2.58 -27.21
CA GLY A 550 -10.55 2.50 -28.33
C GLY A 550 -9.93 2.71 -29.71
N LYS A 551 -8.61 2.93 -29.82
CA LYS A 551 -7.91 3.12 -31.10
C LYS A 551 -7.09 1.90 -31.45
N ALA A 552 -7.18 1.46 -32.70
CA ALA A 552 -6.33 0.40 -33.22
C ALA A 552 -4.88 0.91 -33.32
N GLU A 553 -3.95 0.15 -32.76
CA GLU A 553 -2.52 0.45 -32.69
C GLU A 553 -1.71 -0.82 -32.99
N THR A 554 -0.40 -0.69 -33.17
CA THR A 554 0.50 -1.85 -33.33
C THR A 554 1.63 -1.79 -32.32
N MET A 555 1.69 -2.80 -31.44
CA MET A 555 2.75 -2.96 -30.45
C MET A 555 4.01 -3.51 -31.13
N PRO A 556 5.18 -2.86 -30.99
CA PRO A 556 6.42 -3.42 -31.52
C PRO A 556 6.81 -4.69 -30.76
N SER A 557 7.39 -5.65 -31.48
CA SER A 557 8.04 -6.81 -30.88
C SER A 557 9.50 -6.47 -30.58
N VAL A 558 9.94 -6.67 -29.33
CA VAL A 558 11.28 -6.32 -28.88
C VAL A 558 11.93 -7.53 -28.22
N HIS A 559 13.09 -7.91 -28.73
CA HIS A 559 13.91 -8.98 -28.19
C HIS A 559 15.36 -8.52 -28.10
N TYR A 560 16.05 -8.96 -27.05
CA TYR A 560 17.48 -8.72 -26.85
C TYR A 560 18.31 -9.82 -27.52
N GLY A 561 17.72 -10.99 -27.73
CA GLY A 561 18.32 -12.19 -28.30
C GLY A 561 17.56 -13.42 -27.77
N ALA A 562 18.18 -14.60 -27.79
CA ALA A 562 17.54 -15.82 -27.30
C ALA A 562 18.49 -16.78 -26.58
N VAL A 563 18.01 -17.39 -25.50
CA VAL A 563 18.63 -18.56 -24.86
C VAL A 563 18.06 -19.85 -25.49
N PRO A 564 18.81 -20.96 -25.55
CA PRO A 564 20.19 -21.15 -25.08
C PRO A 564 21.28 -20.64 -26.05
N GLY A 565 20.92 -20.06 -27.21
CA GLY A 565 21.88 -19.66 -28.25
C GLY A 565 22.85 -18.55 -27.85
N GLU A 566 22.48 -17.71 -26.89
CA GLU A 566 23.28 -16.60 -26.39
C GLU A 566 23.30 -16.59 -24.85
N ASP A 567 24.41 -16.09 -24.28
CA ASP A 567 24.57 -15.94 -22.84
C ASP A 567 23.70 -14.80 -22.29
N ILE A 568 22.99 -15.04 -21.18
CA ILE A 568 22.02 -14.08 -20.63
C ILE A 568 22.68 -12.77 -20.18
N MET A 569 23.95 -12.80 -19.77
CA MET A 569 24.70 -11.60 -19.41
C MET A 569 25.07 -10.78 -20.63
N ALA A 570 25.43 -11.43 -21.74
CA ALA A 570 25.63 -10.76 -23.01
C ALA A 570 24.32 -10.08 -23.49
N LEU A 571 23.19 -10.78 -23.39
CA LEU A 571 21.86 -10.25 -23.74
C LEU A 571 21.50 -9.00 -22.91
N TRP A 572 21.81 -9.02 -21.61
CA TRP A 572 21.61 -7.88 -20.70
C TRP A 572 22.39 -6.64 -21.11
N GLU A 573 23.54 -6.82 -21.77
CA GLU A 573 24.43 -5.75 -22.19
C GLU A 573 24.23 -5.30 -23.66
N THR A 574 23.23 -5.86 -24.33
CA THR A 574 22.83 -5.41 -25.68
C THR A 574 22.38 -3.95 -25.67
N GLU A 575 22.57 -3.27 -26.81
CA GLU A 575 22.13 -1.89 -26.99
C GLU A 575 20.62 -1.73 -26.74
N ALA A 576 19.83 -2.70 -27.22
CA ALA A 576 18.38 -2.73 -27.01
C ALA A 576 18.02 -2.82 -25.52
N CYS A 577 18.67 -3.69 -24.74
CA CYS A 577 18.43 -3.80 -23.31
C CYS A 577 18.83 -2.51 -22.57
N ARG A 578 20.06 -2.03 -22.78
CA ARG A 578 20.55 -0.78 -22.17
C ARG A 578 19.64 0.41 -22.49
N ARG A 579 19.14 0.52 -23.72
CA ARG A 579 18.21 1.60 -24.12
C ARG A 579 16.94 1.62 -23.26
N TYR A 580 16.35 0.47 -22.96
CA TYR A 580 15.19 0.39 -22.06
C TYR A 580 15.56 0.79 -20.63
N ARG A 581 16.67 0.27 -20.10
CA ARG A 581 17.15 0.60 -18.75
C ARG A 581 17.41 2.10 -18.59
N THR A 582 18.18 2.67 -19.50
CA THR A 582 18.52 4.10 -19.50
C THR A 582 17.26 4.96 -19.64
N ARG A 583 16.34 4.65 -20.56
CA ARG A 583 15.14 5.48 -20.73
C ARG A 583 14.24 5.47 -19.50
N PHE A 584 14.06 4.32 -18.85
CA PHE A 584 13.25 4.26 -17.62
C PHE A 584 13.96 4.96 -16.45
N GLN A 585 15.29 4.90 -16.38
CA GLN A 585 16.08 5.65 -15.41
C GLN A 585 15.93 7.16 -15.61
N GLU A 586 16.11 7.66 -16.83
CA GLU A 586 15.92 9.08 -17.19
C GLU A 586 14.51 9.57 -16.85
N ARG A 587 13.49 8.73 -17.07
CA ARG A 587 12.09 9.04 -16.74
C ARG A 587 11.86 9.21 -15.25
N GLU A 588 12.35 8.27 -14.45
CA GLU A 588 12.23 8.36 -12.98
C GLU A 588 12.99 9.56 -12.43
N GLU A 589 14.21 9.81 -12.91
CA GLU A 589 15.02 10.96 -12.50
C GLU A 589 14.36 12.29 -12.86
N ALA A 590 13.84 12.43 -14.08
CA ALA A 590 13.13 13.63 -14.52
C ALA A 590 11.84 13.85 -13.71
N TYR A 591 11.07 12.79 -13.47
CA TYR A 591 9.85 12.84 -12.65
C TYR A 591 10.16 13.30 -11.22
N ASN A 592 11.12 12.65 -10.56
CA ASN A 592 11.51 12.97 -9.19
C ASN A 592 12.13 14.37 -9.08
N LYS A 593 12.94 14.77 -10.06
CA LYS A 593 13.52 16.11 -10.12
C LYS A 593 12.43 17.17 -10.24
N ALA A 594 11.51 17.01 -11.17
CA ALA A 594 10.41 17.96 -11.39
C ALA A 594 9.52 18.08 -10.16
N LEU A 595 9.19 16.97 -9.50
CA LEU A 595 8.55 17.00 -8.18
C LEU A 595 9.39 17.79 -7.19
N SER A 596 10.66 17.46 -7.00
CA SER A 596 11.52 18.14 -6.01
C SER A 596 11.67 19.66 -6.23
N SER A 597 11.54 20.13 -7.48
CA SER A 597 11.70 21.54 -7.86
C SER A 597 10.40 22.36 -7.90
N ALA A 598 9.23 21.71 -7.75
CA ALA A 598 7.94 22.41 -7.81
C ALA A 598 7.82 23.37 -6.60
N ASP A 599 7.40 24.62 -6.84
CA ASP A 599 7.20 25.59 -5.77
C ASP A 599 5.90 25.24 -5.01
N TYR A 600 6.07 24.65 -3.82
CA TYR A 600 5.00 24.05 -3.04
C TYR A 600 4.21 25.09 -2.25
N GLU A 601 3.47 25.98 -2.94
CA GLU A 601 2.27 26.52 -2.30
C GLU A 601 1.28 25.38 -2.15
N ARG A 602 1.02 25.06 -0.89
CA ARG A 602 0.46 23.79 -0.49
C ARG A 602 -1.10 23.86 -0.61
N ASN A 603 -1.63 23.35 -1.73
CA ASN A 603 -3.05 23.04 -1.97
C ASN A 603 -3.15 21.83 -2.92
N LEU A 604 -4.23 21.03 -2.84
CA LEU A 604 -4.51 19.87 -3.72
C LEU A 604 -4.40 20.22 -5.21
N SER A 605 -4.85 21.40 -5.62
CA SER A 605 -4.72 21.87 -7.01
C SER A 605 -3.27 22.03 -7.45
N ASN A 606 -2.39 22.44 -6.53
CA ASN A 606 -0.97 22.61 -6.80
C ASN A 606 -0.22 21.27 -6.77
N LEU A 607 -0.67 20.29 -5.96
CA LEU A 607 -0.16 18.92 -6.02
C LEU A 607 -0.55 18.23 -7.33
N GLU A 608 -1.80 18.35 -7.77
CA GLU A 608 -2.24 17.84 -9.07
C GLU A 608 -1.49 18.51 -10.22
N ARG A 609 -1.24 19.83 -10.11
CA ARG A 609 -0.39 20.57 -11.04
C ARG A 609 1.06 20.06 -11.02
N ALA A 610 1.67 19.89 -9.85
CA ALA A 610 3.05 19.41 -9.72
C ALA A 610 3.20 17.97 -10.22
N LEU A 611 2.23 17.08 -9.94
CA LEU A 611 2.21 15.73 -10.50
C LEU A 611 2.07 15.75 -12.03
N ARG A 612 1.26 16.66 -12.58
CA ARG A 612 1.14 16.85 -14.03
C ARG A 612 2.44 17.38 -14.63
N GLU A 613 3.01 18.44 -14.07
CA GLU A 613 4.28 19.03 -14.51
C GLU A 613 5.42 18.00 -14.42
N ALA A 614 5.45 17.18 -13.37
CA ALA A 614 6.41 16.11 -13.23
C ALA A 614 6.27 15.03 -14.30
N ARG A 615 5.04 14.73 -14.74
CA ARG A 615 4.81 13.82 -15.87
C ARG A 615 5.23 14.44 -17.18
N GLU A 616 4.90 15.71 -17.41
CA GLU A 616 5.28 16.46 -18.60
C GLU A 616 6.81 16.62 -18.72
N ALA A 617 7.53 16.65 -17.59
CA ALA A 617 8.98 16.71 -17.55
C ALA A 617 9.67 15.39 -17.93
N MET A 618 8.96 14.25 -17.88
CA MET A 618 9.54 12.97 -18.22
C MET A 618 9.86 12.90 -19.71
N PRO A 619 11.05 12.40 -20.11
CA PRO A 619 11.27 12.03 -21.50
C PRO A 619 10.21 11.00 -21.93
N PRO A 620 9.76 11.05 -23.19
CA PRO A 620 8.68 10.18 -23.64
C PRO A 620 9.11 8.72 -23.55
N ALA A 621 8.16 7.86 -23.18
CA ALA A 621 8.39 6.42 -23.11
C ALA A 621 8.81 5.87 -24.49
N LEU A 622 9.37 4.66 -24.52
CA LEU A 622 9.64 3.99 -25.79
C LEU A 622 8.31 3.60 -26.46
N GLU A 623 8.33 3.48 -27.80
CA GLU A 623 7.14 3.39 -28.66
C GLU A 623 6.07 2.42 -28.15
N GLY A 624 6.41 1.16 -27.90
CA GLY A 624 5.44 0.18 -27.38
C GLY A 624 4.96 0.46 -25.96
N CYS A 625 5.78 1.11 -25.13
CA CYS A 625 5.36 1.48 -23.77
C CYS A 625 4.28 2.58 -23.77
N ARG A 626 4.26 3.47 -24.76
CA ARG A 626 3.27 4.57 -24.87
C ARG A 626 1.83 4.08 -25.08
N ILE A 627 1.69 2.85 -25.56
CA ILE A 627 0.41 2.20 -25.85
C ILE A 627 0.19 0.96 -24.96
N CYS A 628 0.84 0.92 -23.79
CA CYS A 628 0.80 -0.21 -22.87
C CYS A 628 0.12 0.16 -21.55
N HIS A 629 -0.99 -0.51 -21.24
CA HIS A 629 -1.81 -0.25 -20.04
C HIS A 629 -1.03 -0.35 -18.73
N TYR A 630 -0.04 -1.26 -18.65
CA TYR A 630 0.85 -1.39 -17.50
C TYR A 630 1.64 -0.10 -17.18
N LEU A 631 2.09 0.66 -18.18
CA LEU A 631 2.79 1.93 -17.91
C LEU A 631 1.84 2.99 -17.35
N TYR A 632 0.54 2.84 -17.57
CA TYR A 632 -0.48 3.78 -17.13
C TYR A 632 -1.23 3.30 -15.87
N GLY A 633 -0.72 2.26 -15.19
CA GLY A 633 -1.28 1.78 -13.91
C GLY A 633 -2.66 1.14 -14.03
N VAL A 634 -2.99 0.62 -15.21
CA VAL A 634 -4.24 -0.05 -15.59
C VAL A 634 -4.02 -1.55 -15.59
#